data_AF-A0A847LFX4-F1
#
_entry.id   AF-A0A847LFX4-F1
#
_cell.length_a   1.000
_cell.length_b   1.000
_cell.length_c   1.000
_cell.angle_alpha   90.00
_cell.angle_beta   90.00
_cell.angle_gamma   90.00
#
_symmetry.space_group_name_H-M   'P 1'
#
loop_
_entity.id
_entity.type
_entity.pdbx_description
1 polymer ?
#
loop_
_entity_poly.entity_id
_entity_poly.type
_entity_poly.pdbx_seq_one_letter_code
_entity_poly.pdbx_strand_id
1 'polypeptide(L)'
;MGFLIFLLTLAASPQLPGCDENLLAALRPHLPAAGAARNLFNLAGQTDQLADSLGSLPSARTAFARLESEWLQVERNWQRDGADPSPRLRAGLAAALLGLRFSLAREDLVAAHEDTERVFFATIGLLRADGLPPPQESLLEVALGIEALLDEAQAKRLAESGPRIAALIPALQQVREAFPGVATLPATNLVDLATSLAQVDPAQGTGGEKIQVGIALMKQEFSVFLRVLAAHLASNQEAR
;
A
#
# COMPACT_ATOMS: atom_id res chain seq x y z
N MET A 1 -2.15 37.21 -1.32
CA MET A 1 -1.19 36.28 -1.97
C MET A 1 -0.32 35.64 -0.90
N GLY A 2 -0.78 34.57 -0.26
CA GLY A 2 -0.05 33.93 0.85
C GLY A 2 -0.56 32.53 1.24
N PHE A 3 -1.69 32.07 0.71
CA PHE A 3 -2.29 30.78 1.05
C PHE A 3 -1.94 29.65 0.06
N LEU A 4 -1.43 30.01 -1.13
CA LEU A 4 -1.08 29.07 -2.21
C LEU A 4 0.31 28.45 -2.06
N ILE A 5 1.16 28.96 -1.16
CA ILE A 5 2.50 28.43 -0.91
C ILE A 5 2.49 27.37 0.20
N PHE A 6 1.49 27.38 1.10
CA PHE A 6 1.40 26.39 2.18
C PHE A 6 0.90 25.01 1.71
N LEU A 7 0.11 24.97 0.63
CA LEU A 7 -0.27 23.71 -0.05
C LEU A 7 0.86 23.10 -0.88
N LEU A 8 1.95 23.85 -1.12
CA LEU A 8 3.16 23.34 -1.78
C LEU A 8 4.23 22.84 -0.78
N THR A 9 4.04 23.06 0.53
CA THR A 9 5.01 22.67 1.58
C THR A 9 4.58 21.49 2.45
N LEU A 10 3.40 20.90 2.22
CA LEU A 10 3.04 19.56 2.74
C LEU A 10 3.53 18.42 1.83
N ALA A 11 4.29 18.75 0.77
CA ALA A 11 5.03 17.79 -0.07
C ALA A 11 6.38 17.37 0.57
N ALA A 12 6.38 17.07 1.86
CA ALA A 12 7.49 16.45 2.58
C ALA A 12 6.89 15.33 3.46
N SER A 13 6.45 14.23 2.87
CA SER A 13 7.31 13.28 2.17
C SER A 13 6.78 12.94 0.78
N PRO A 14 7.51 13.22 -0.31
CA PRO A 14 7.27 12.49 -1.54
C PRO A 14 7.86 11.09 -1.31
N GLN A 15 7.10 10.16 -0.75
CA GLN A 15 7.37 8.77 -1.10
C GLN A 15 6.87 8.62 -2.53
N LEU A 16 7.79 8.83 -3.48
CA LEU A 16 8.21 7.77 -4.38
C LEU A 16 9.60 8.16 -4.91
N PRO A 17 10.58 7.27 -4.72
CA PRO A 17 10.62 6.02 -5.47
C PRO A 17 10.50 4.79 -4.55
N GLY A 18 9.69 3.83 -4.99
CA GLY A 18 9.39 2.57 -4.31
C GLY A 18 7.92 2.46 -3.85
N CYS A 19 7.27 1.37 -4.21
CA CYS A 19 6.00 0.96 -3.62
C CYS A 19 6.26 0.49 -2.18
N ASP A 20 5.96 1.35 -1.20
CA ASP A 20 6.19 1.19 0.24
C ASP A 20 7.18 0.06 0.63
N GLU A 21 8.47 0.26 0.32
CA GLU A 21 9.54 -0.70 0.59
C GLU A 21 9.56 -1.14 2.07
N ASN A 22 9.18 -0.24 2.98
CA ASN A 22 9.11 -0.54 4.41
C ASN A 22 8.00 -1.57 4.73
N LEU A 23 6.88 -1.53 4.00
CA LEU A 23 5.86 -2.59 4.08
C LEU A 23 6.46 -3.92 3.62
N LEU A 24 7.15 -3.95 2.49
CA LEU A 24 7.79 -5.18 2.01
C LEU A 24 8.86 -5.69 2.99
N ALA A 25 9.66 -4.80 3.56
CA ALA A 25 10.66 -5.12 4.56
C ALA A 25 10.02 -5.71 5.84
N ALA A 26 8.88 -5.17 6.28
CA ALA A 26 8.15 -5.67 7.43
C ALA A 26 7.53 -7.07 7.20
N LEU A 27 7.12 -7.37 5.97
CA LEU A 27 6.53 -8.67 5.60
C LEU A 27 7.59 -9.76 5.38
N ARG A 28 8.76 -9.39 4.84
CA ARG A 28 9.82 -10.30 4.40
C ARG A 28 10.18 -11.43 5.39
N PRO A 29 10.35 -11.18 6.70
CA PRO A 29 10.79 -12.20 7.66
C PRO A 29 9.77 -13.32 7.88
N HIS A 30 8.51 -13.11 7.50
CA HIS A 30 7.39 -14.00 7.80
C HIS A 30 6.87 -14.77 6.59
N LEU A 31 7.50 -14.57 5.43
CA LEU A 31 7.10 -15.26 4.22
C LEU A 31 7.67 -16.68 4.17
N PRO A 32 6.89 -17.64 3.65
CA PRO A 32 7.42 -18.96 3.40
C PRO A 32 8.55 -18.89 2.36
N ALA A 33 9.49 -19.83 2.45
CA ALA A 33 10.63 -19.89 1.53
C ALA A 33 10.22 -20.12 0.06
N ALA A 34 9.05 -20.74 -0.16
CA ALA A 34 8.48 -21.02 -1.47
C ALA A 34 6.94 -21.00 -1.40
N GLY A 35 6.28 -20.91 -2.55
CA GLY A 35 4.82 -20.94 -2.67
C GLY A 35 4.22 -19.66 -3.26
N ALA A 36 2.89 -19.61 -3.35
CA ALA A 36 2.14 -18.51 -3.93
C ALA A 36 2.46 -17.16 -3.26
N ALA A 37 2.41 -17.09 -1.93
CA ALA A 37 2.75 -15.90 -1.16
C ALA A 37 4.16 -15.37 -1.47
N ARG A 38 5.14 -16.27 -1.67
CA ARG A 38 6.50 -15.86 -2.01
C ARG A 38 6.58 -15.26 -3.41
N ASN A 39 5.90 -15.85 -4.39
CA ASN A 39 5.87 -15.32 -5.75
C ASN A 39 5.13 -13.97 -5.81
N LEU A 40 4.00 -13.85 -5.10
CA LEU A 40 3.27 -12.57 -4.96
C LEU A 40 4.12 -11.50 -4.29
N PHE A 41 4.88 -11.86 -3.25
CA PHE A 41 5.81 -10.92 -2.63
C PHE A 41 6.94 -10.50 -3.58
N ASN A 42 7.50 -11.43 -4.36
CA ASN A 42 8.50 -11.10 -5.37
C ASN A 42 7.91 -10.14 -6.42
N LEU A 43 6.66 -10.37 -6.85
CA LEU A 43 5.95 -9.50 -7.78
C LEU A 43 5.76 -8.09 -7.20
N ALA A 44 5.40 -7.98 -5.93
CA ALA A 44 5.31 -6.69 -5.23
C ALA A 44 6.68 -5.99 -5.20
N GLY A 45 7.77 -6.72 -4.94
CA GLY A 45 9.13 -6.20 -5.01
C GLY A 45 9.58 -5.79 -6.43
N GLN A 46 9.13 -6.48 -7.48
CA GLN A 46 9.38 -6.04 -8.86
C GLN A 46 8.61 -4.77 -9.20
N THR A 47 7.41 -4.60 -8.62
CA THR A 47 6.60 -3.39 -8.79
C THR A 47 7.24 -2.19 -8.11
N ASP A 48 7.77 -2.40 -6.90
CA ASP A 48 8.59 -1.42 -6.18
C ASP A 48 9.83 -0.98 -6.98
N GLN A 49 10.59 -1.93 -7.52
CA GLN A 49 11.74 -1.63 -8.41
C GLN A 49 11.35 -0.92 -9.72
N LEU A 50 10.14 -1.18 -10.23
CA LEU A 50 9.61 -0.46 -11.37
C LEU A 50 9.35 1.01 -10.99
N ALA A 51 8.78 1.27 -9.82
CA ALA A 51 8.55 2.64 -9.35
C ALA A 51 9.85 3.45 -9.30
N ASP A 52 10.95 2.84 -8.83
CA ASP A 52 12.30 3.45 -8.85
C ASP A 52 12.80 3.73 -10.27
N SER A 53 12.39 2.89 -11.23
CA SER A 53 12.83 2.96 -12.62
C SER A 53 12.04 3.95 -13.47
N LEU A 54 10.94 4.52 -12.96
CA LEU A 54 10.08 5.48 -13.68
C LEU A 54 10.75 6.83 -13.97
N GLY A 55 11.97 7.07 -13.48
CA GLY A 55 12.78 8.23 -13.84
C GLY A 55 13.20 8.29 -15.32
N SER A 56 13.10 7.18 -16.06
CA SER A 56 13.28 7.19 -17.52
C SER A 56 12.52 6.06 -18.22
N LEU A 57 12.01 6.32 -19.43
CA LEU A 57 11.29 5.32 -20.22
C LEU A 57 12.09 4.03 -20.51
N PRO A 58 13.40 4.09 -20.86
CA PRO A 58 14.16 2.86 -21.09
C PRO A 58 14.29 1.99 -19.84
N SER A 59 14.55 2.59 -18.68
CA SER A 59 14.62 1.87 -17.41
C SER A 59 13.25 1.32 -17.01
N ALA A 60 12.20 2.12 -17.12
CA ALA A 60 10.82 1.72 -16.83
C ALA A 60 10.37 0.52 -17.69
N ARG A 61 10.62 0.55 -19.01
CA ARG A 61 10.30 -0.57 -19.90
C ARG A 61 11.07 -1.85 -19.55
N THR A 62 12.35 -1.71 -19.16
CA THR A 62 13.17 -2.84 -18.73
C THR A 62 12.65 -3.45 -17.43
N ALA A 63 12.31 -2.62 -16.44
CA ALA A 63 11.73 -3.06 -15.19
C ALA A 63 10.33 -3.67 -15.39
N PHE A 64 9.52 -3.10 -16.27
CA PHE A 64 8.19 -3.64 -16.60
C PHE A 64 8.27 -5.02 -17.25
N ALA A 65 9.24 -5.27 -18.13
CA ALA A 65 9.44 -6.60 -18.71
C ALA A 65 9.78 -7.66 -17.64
N ARG A 66 10.53 -7.30 -16.59
CA ARG A 66 10.78 -8.19 -15.44
C ARG A 66 9.51 -8.47 -14.65
N LEU A 67 8.72 -7.41 -14.39
CA LEU A 67 7.43 -7.51 -13.73
C LEU A 67 6.45 -8.42 -14.49
N GLU A 68 6.35 -8.28 -15.82
CA GLU A 68 5.53 -9.14 -16.68
C GLU A 68 5.99 -10.61 -16.62
N SER A 69 7.31 -10.86 -16.62
CA SER A 69 7.85 -12.21 -16.50
C SER A 69 7.49 -12.86 -15.16
N GLU A 70 7.59 -12.10 -14.06
CA GLU A 70 7.22 -12.59 -12.71
C GLU A 70 5.72 -12.86 -12.62
N TRP A 71 4.87 -11.98 -13.20
CA TRP A 71 3.43 -12.19 -13.26
C TRP A 71 3.07 -13.49 -14.00
N LEU A 72 3.67 -13.75 -15.16
CA LEU A 72 3.46 -14.99 -15.91
C LEU A 72 3.93 -16.23 -15.12
N GLN A 73 4.94 -16.10 -14.27
CA GLN A 73 5.35 -17.18 -13.38
C GLN A 73 4.31 -17.43 -12.27
N VAL A 74 3.79 -16.38 -11.66
CA VAL A 74 2.68 -16.46 -10.68
C VAL A 74 1.47 -17.17 -11.29
N GLU A 75 1.00 -16.73 -12.46
CA GLU A 75 -0.16 -17.33 -13.13
C GLU A 75 0.04 -18.81 -13.46
N ARG A 76 1.22 -19.19 -13.93
CA ARG A 76 1.55 -20.60 -14.23
C ARG A 76 1.53 -21.46 -12.96
N ASN A 77 2.04 -20.94 -11.85
CA ASN A 77 2.05 -21.68 -10.59
C ASN A 77 0.63 -21.88 -10.07
N TRP A 78 -0.24 -20.87 -10.14
CA TRP A 78 -1.66 -21.03 -9.77
C TRP A 78 -2.39 -22.05 -10.63
N GLN A 79 -2.18 -22.04 -11.94
CA GLN A 79 -2.77 -23.03 -12.84
C GLN A 79 -2.29 -24.45 -12.51
N ARG A 80 -1.03 -24.60 -12.11
CA ARG A 80 -0.43 -25.90 -11.78
C ARG A 80 -0.93 -26.43 -10.43
N ASP A 81 -0.96 -25.57 -9.42
CA ASP A 81 -1.18 -25.96 -8.04
C ASP A 81 -2.67 -25.89 -7.64
N GLY A 82 -3.55 -25.37 -8.52
CA GLY A 82 -5.00 -25.28 -8.31
C GLY A 82 -5.42 -24.25 -7.25
N ALA A 83 -4.47 -23.49 -6.72
CA ALA A 83 -4.66 -22.45 -5.74
C ALA A 83 -4.85 -21.10 -6.44
N ASP A 84 -6.00 -20.85 -7.08
CA ASP A 84 -6.33 -19.53 -7.64
C ASP A 84 -6.90 -18.63 -6.52
N PRO A 85 -6.14 -17.65 -6.01
CA PRO A 85 -6.65 -16.71 -5.03
C PRO A 85 -7.66 -15.78 -5.69
N SER A 86 -8.95 -15.98 -5.40
CA SER A 86 -10.08 -15.11 -5.77
C SER A 86 -10.03 -14.56 -7.20
N PRO A 87 -10.81 -15.12 -8.16
CA PRO A 87 -10.82 -14.69 -9.56
C PRO A 87 -10.99 -13.17 -9.77
N ARG A 88 -11.69 -12.50 -8.84
CA ARG A 88 -11.87 -11.05 -8.84
C ARG A 88 -10.58 -10.28 -8.57
N LEU A 89 -9.80 -10.71 -7.57
CA LEU A 89 -8.53 -10.06 -7.24
C LEU A 89 -7.51 -10.26 -8.37
N ARG A 90 -7.47 -11.47 -8.92
CA ARG A 90 -6.65 -11.79 -10.10
C ARG A 90 -6.99 -10.91 -11.30
N ALA A 91 -8.29 -10.76 -11.61
CA ALA A 91 -8.73 -9.88 -12.70
C ALA A 91 -8.36 -8.42 -12.45
N GLY A 92 -8.42 -7.96 -11.18
CA GLY A 92 -7.98 -6.62 -10.78
C GLY A 92 -6.49 -6.38 -11.05
N LEU A 93 -5.63 -7.31 -10.63
CA LEU A 93 -4.18 -7.21 -10.89
C LEU A 93 -3.87 -7.27 -12.40
N ALA A 94 -4.51 -8.17 -13.14
CA ALA A 94 -4.34 -8.24 -14.60
C ALA A 94 -4.75 -6.93 -15.29
N ALA A 95 -5.85 -6.30 -14.85
CA ALA A 95 -6.28 -5.00 -15.36
C ALA A 95 -5.29 -3.88 -15.02
N ALA A 96 -4.73 -3.86 -13.81
CA ALA A 96 -3.72 -2.88 -13.40
C ALA A 96 -2.44 -3.02 -14.25
N LEU A 97 -1.95 -4.25 -14.45
CA LEU A 97 -0.79 -4.54 -15.31
C LEU A 97 -1.04 -4.09 -16.76
N LEU A 98 -2.25 -4.30 -17.27
CA LEU A 98 -2.64 -3.85 -18.60
C LEU A 98 -2.68 -2.32 -18.71
N GLY A 99 -3.20 -1.63 -17.69
CA GLY A 99 -3.17 -0.16 -17.60
C GLY A 99 -1.75 0.38 -17.68
N LEU A 100 -0.87 -0.15 -16.83
CA LEU A 100 0.55 0.19 -16.80
C LEU A 100 1.24 -0.02 -18.16
N ARG A 101 0.95 -1.14 -18.82
CA ARG A 101 1.45 -1.42 -20.18
C ARG A 101 1.05 -0.34 -21.17
N PHE A 102 -0.20 0.11 -21.13
CA PHE A 102 -0.69 1.18 -22.00
C PHE A 102 -0.04 2.52 -21.67
N SER A 103 0.11 2.86 -20.40
CA SER A 103 0.76 4.10 -19.95
C SER A 103 2.21 4.17 -20.43
N LEU A 104 2.98 3.08 -20.29
CA LEU A 104 4.36 3.00 -20.80
C LEU A 104 4.45 3.00 -22.34
N ALA A 105 3.48 2.40 -23.02
CA ALA A 105 3.40 2.43 -24.48
C ALA A 105 3.07 3.83 -25.02
N ARG A 106 2.30 4.60 -24.27
CA ARG A 106 1.98 6.02 -24.54
C ARG A 106 3.06 6.99 -24.09
N GLU A 107 4.12 6.49 -23.47
CA GLU A 107 5.22 7.31 -22.93
C GLU A 107 4.76 8.26 -21.82
N ASP A 108 3.63 7.95 -21.18
CA ASP A 108 3.04 8.72 -20.11
C ASP A 108 3.57 8.22 -18.76
N LEU A 109 4.70 8.78 -18.33
CA LEU A 109 5.35 8.40 -17.08
C LEU A 109 4.53 8.79 -15.84
N VAL A 110 3.66 9.80 -15.92
CA VAL A 110 2.79 10.20 -14.81
C VAL A 110 1.70 9.15 -14.64
N ALA A 111 1.02 8.77 -15.72
CA ALA A 111 0.03 7.69 -15.66
C ALA A 111 0.68 6.35 -15.28
N ALA A 112 1.90 6.07 -15.76
CA ALA A 112 2.63 4.87 -15.39
C ALA A 112 2.97 4.83 -13.89
N HIS A 113 3.14 5.98 -13.25
CA HIS A 113 3.33 6.07 -11.81
C HIS A 113 2.09 5.62 -11.04
N GLU A 114 0.93 6.19 -11.36
CA GLU A 114 -0.35 5.80 -10.77
C GLU A 114 -0.66 4.32 -11.01
N ASP A 115 -0.43 3.83 -12.23
CA ASP A 115 -0.68 2.44 -12.56
C ASP A 115 0.30 1.47 -11.87
N THR A 116 1.53 1.90 -11.60
CA THR A 116 2.49 1.11 -10.82
C THR A 116 2.00 0.94 -9.37
N GLU A 117 1.49 2.00 -8.76
CA GLU A 117 0.88 1.95 -7.44
C GLU A 117 -0.34 1.01 -7.40
N ARG A 118 -1.22 1.09 -8.42
CA ARG A 118 -2.36 0.17 -8.56
C ARG A 118 -1.91 -1.29 -8.67
N VAL A 119 -0.87 -1.59 -9.45
CA VAL A 119 -0.32 -2.94 -9.56
C VAL A 119 0.19 -3.42 -8.21
N PHE A 120 0.87 -2.56 -7.45
CA PHE A 120 1.40 -2.93 -6.15
C PHE A 120 0.28 -3.28 -5.16
N PHE A 121 -0.70 -2.40 -4.98
CA PHE A 121 -1.79 -2.65 -4.05
C PHE A 121 -2.69 -3.83 -4.48
N ALA A 122 -2.87 -4.04 -5.79
CA ALA A 122 -3.54 -5.25 -6.28
C ALA A 122 -2.75 -6.53 -5.93
N THR A 123 -1.42 -6.48 -6.02
CA THR A 123 -0.53 -7.59 -5.64
C THR A 123 -0.57 -7.85 -4.14
N ILE A 124 -0.51 -6.80 -3.31
CA ILE A 124 -0.62 -6.91 -1.86
C ILE A 124 -2.01 -7.42 -1.43
N GLY A 125 -3.07 -7.03 -2.14
CA GLY A 125 -4.43 -7.56 -1.92
C GLY A 125 -4.51 -9.08 -2.12
N LEU A 126 -3.82 -9.60 -3.13
CA LEU A 126 -3.69 -11.04 -3.36
C LEU A 126 -2.83 -11.70 -2.27
N LEU A 127 -1.74 -11.05 -1.85
CA LEU A 127 -0.87 -11.57 -0.79
C LEU A 127 -1.61 -11.73 0.55
N ARG A 128 -2.48 -10.78 0.90
CA ARG A 128 -3.34 -10.87 2.09
C ARG A 128 -4.25 -12.11 2.04
N ALA A 129 -4.80 -12.41 0.86
CA ALA A 129 -5.70 -13.56 0.68
C ALA A 129 -4.99 -14.92 0.81
N ASP A 130 -3.65 -14.96 0.78
CA ASP A 130 -2.86 -16.19 0.82
C ASP A 130 -2.46 -16.62 2.26
N GLY A 131 -3.10 -16.05 3.30
CA GLY A 131 -3.05 -16.57 4.67
C GLY A 131 -1.77 -16.24 5.44
N LEU A 132 -1.37 -14.97 5.45
CA LEU A 132 -0.29 -14.49 6.33
C LEU A 132 -0.68 -14.61 7.82
N PRO A 133 0.31 -14.67 8.75
CA PRO A 133 0.00 -14.63 10.17
C PRO A 133 -0.75 -13.33 10.55
N PRO A 134 -1.58 -13.35 11.62
CA PRO A 134 -2.52 -12.27 11.91
C PRO A 134 -1.94 -10.83 11.98
N PRO A 135 -0.74 -10.61 12.55
CA PRO A 135 -0.14 -9.27 12.56
C PRO A 135 0.17 -8.73 11.17
N GLN A 136 0.65 -9.58 10.26
CA GLN A 136 0.98 -9.20 8.89
C GLN A 136 -0.28 -9.05 8.05
N GLU A 137 -1.28 -9.91 8.27
CA GLU A 137 -2.59 -9.75 7.63
C GLU A 137 -3.23 -8.40 8.00
N SER A 138 -3.20 -8.04 9.30
CA SER A 138 -3.68 -6.74 9.79
C SER A 138 -2.88 -5.58 9.20
N LEU A 139 -1.57 -5.74 9.04
CA LEU A 139 -0.73 -4.72 8.40
C LEU A 139 -1.13 -4.48 6.94
N LEU A 140 -1.39 -5.55 6.19
CA LEU A 140 -1.87 -5.45 4.81
C LEU A 140 -3.29 -4.86 4.75
N GLU A 141 -4.16 -5.24 5.68
CA GLU A 141 -5.50 -4.68 5.78
C GLU A 141 -5.49 -3.16 6.01
N VAL A 142 -4.62 -2.68 6.91
CA VAL A 142 -4.43 -1.24 7.13
C VAL A 142 -3.90 -0.56 5.87
N ALA A 143 -2.87 -1.13 5.22
CA ALA A 143 -2.29 -0.56 4.01
C ALA A 143 -3.33 -0.42 2.88
N LEU A 144 -4.07 -1.49 2.60
CA LEU A 144 -5.13 -1.52 1.59
C LEU A 144 -6.30 -0.59 1.95
N GLY A 145 -6.64 -0.52 3.23
CA GLY A 145 -7.70 0.33 3.75
C GLY A 145 -7.41 1.81 3.61
N ILE A 146 -6.20 2.23 3.99
CA ILE A 146 -5.75 3.62 3.84
C ILE A 146 -5.70 4.01 2.36
N GLU A 147 -5.23 3.12 1.49
CA GLU A 147 -5.18 3.38 0.05
C GLU A 147 -6.58 3.58 -0.54
N ALA A 148 -7.53 2.70 -0.21
CA ALA A 148 -8.91 2.85 -0.66
C ALA A 148 -9.56 4.16 -0.16
N LEU A 149 -9.21 4.61 1.06
CA LEU A 149 -9.67 5.89 1.60
C LEU A 149 -9.04 7.09 0.85
N LEU A 150 -7.78 7.00 0.44
CA LEU A 150 -7.13 8.03 -0.37
C LEU A 150 -7.80 8.16 -1.74
N ASP A 151 -8.07 7.05 -2.41
CA ASP A 151 -8.81 7.03 -3.68
C ASP A 151 -10.19 7.69 -3.57
N GLU A 152 -10.91 7.43 -2.47
CA GLU A 152 -12.20 8.06 -2.18
C GLU A 152 -12.06 9.56 -1.92
N ALA A 153 -11.06 9.95 -1.15
CA ALA A 153 -10.79 11.35 -0.83
C ALA A 153 -10.45 12.17 -2.06
N GLN A 154 -9.63 11.63 -2.96
CA GLN A 154 -9.28 12.23 -4.25
C GLN A 154 -10.51 12.33 -5.16
N ALA A 155 -11.35 11.29 -5.19
CA ALA A 155 -12.61 11.27 -5.92
C ALA A 155 -13.72 12.13 -5.28
N LYS A 156 -13.46 12.77 -4.13
CA LYS A 156 -14.42 13.55 -3.34
C LYS A 156 -15.67 12.75 -2.91
N ARG A 157 -15.53 11.43 -2.76
CA ARG A 157 -16.61 10.50 -2.37
C ARG A 157 -16.58 10.22 -0.87
N LEU A 158 -16.67 11.27 -0.07
CA LEU A 158 -16.42 11.19 1.39
C LEU A 158 -17.58 10.65 2.22
N ALA A 159 -18.76 10.47 1.62
CA ALA A 159 -19.96 10.03 2.33
C ALA A 159 -19.80 8.61 2.93
N GLU A 160 -18.95 7.78 2.33
CA GLU A 160 -18.70 6.40 2.77
C GLU A 160 -17.43 6.26 3.64
N SER A 161 -16.64 7.32 3.76
CA SER A 161 -15.33 7.22 4.41
C SER A 161 -15.44 6.97 5.91
N GLY A 162 -16.44 7.53 6.60
CA GLY A 162 -16.65 7.29 8.04
C GLY A 162 -16.80 5.80 8.42
N PRO A 163 -17.78 5.07 7.83
CA PRO A 163 -17.92 3.63 8.04
C PRO A 163 -16.67 2.81 7.68
N ARG A 164 -15.95 3.20 6.62
CA ARG A 164 -14.73 2.51 6.19
C ARG A 164 -13.57 2.75 7.14
N ILE A 165 -13.39 3.98 7.62
CA ILE A 165 -12.41 4.31 8.67
C ILE A 165 -12.73 3.50 9.94
N ALA A 166 -14.00 3.44 10.34
CA ALA A 166 -14.40 2.65 11.51
C ALA A 166 -14.06 1.16 11.37
N ALA A 167 -14.19 0.60 10.17
CA ALA A 167 -13.83 -0.79 9.88
C ALA A 167 -12.31 -1.07 9.98
N LEU A 168 -11.44 -0.05 9.84
CA LEU A 168 -9.99 -0.20 9.98
C LEU A 168 -9.50 -0.16 11.43
N ILE A 169 -10.30 0.37 12.36
CA ILE A 169 -9.91 0.52 13.78
C ILE A 169 -9.46 -0.83 14.39
N PRO A 170 -10.17 -1.96 14.21
CA PRO A 170 -9.74 -3.24 14.76
C PRO A 170 -8.38 -3.70 14.22
N ALA A 171 -8.12 -3.54 12.91
CA ALA A 171 -6.84 -3.90 12.31
C ALA A 171 -5.70 -3.00 12.84
N LEU A 172 -5.95 -1.70 12.99
CA LEU A 172 -5.00 -0.76 13.60
C LEU A 172 -4.69 -1.13 15.06
N GLN A 173 -5.70 -1.54 15.83
CA GLN A 173 -5.52 -2.01 17.21
C GLN A 173 -4.68 -3.29 17.27
N GLN A 174 -4.95 -4.26 16.39
CA GLN A 174 -4.14 -5.49 16.30
C GLN A 174 -2.69 -5.20 15.93
N VAL A 175 -2.43 -4.30 14.98
CA VAL A 175 -1.08 -3.86 14.64
C VAL A 175 -0.39 -3.23 15.86
N ARG A 176 -1.08 -2.33 16.59
CA ARG A 176 -0.53 -1.73 17.80
C ARG A 176 -0.19 -2.76 18.87
N GLU A 177 -1.06 -3.74 19.09
CA GLU A 177 -0.89 -4.79 20.10
C GLU A 177 0.20 -5.80 19.74
N ALA A 178 0.38 -6.09 18.45
CA ALA A 178 1.38 -7.04 17.96
C ALA A 178 2.82 -6.50 18.01
N PHE A 179 3.00 -5.17 18.03
CA PHE A 179 4.31 -4.52 18.03
C PHE A 179 4.53 -3.57 19.22
N PRO A 180 4.39 -4.03 20.49
CA PRO A 180 4.53 -3.20 21.66
C PRO A 180 6.00 -2.75 21.81
N GLY A 181 6.24 -1.43 21.78
CA GLY A 181 7.56 -0.83 22.01
C GLY A 181 8.36 -0.47 20.76
N VAL A 182 7.95 -0.91 19.57
CA VAL A 182 8.66 -0.62 18.31
C VAL A 182 8.11 0.62 17.62
N ALA A 183 6.81 0.87 17.74
CA ALA A 183 6.15 1.98 17.07
C ALA A 183 4.93 2.46 17.86
N THR A 184 5.06 2.51 19.18
CA THR A 184 3.96 2.77 20.12
C THR A 184 3.29 4.11 19.86
N LEU A 185 4.06 5.16 19.58
CA LEU A 185 3.53 6.50 19.31
C LEU A 185 2.82 6.56 17.94
N PRO A 186 3.46 6.23 16.80
CA PRO A 186 2.76 6.21 15.50
C PRO A 186 1.52 5.29 15.48
N ALA A 187 1.61 4.09 16.06
CA ALA A 187 0.47 3.17 16.12
C ALA A 187 -0.68 3.70 16.99
N THR A 188 -0.37 4.38 18.10
CA THR A 188 -1.39 5.02 18.94
C THR A 188 -2.03 6.21 18.22
N ASN A 189 -1.21 7.07 17.61
CA ASN A 189 -1.70 8.20 16.81
C ASN A 189 -2.64 7.74 15.70
N LEU A 190 -2.31 6.66 14.99
CA LEU A 190 -3.16 6.10 13.94
C LEU A 190 -4.52 5.64 14.46
N VAL A 191 -4.55 4.94 15.59
CA VAL A 191 -5.81 4.48 16.22
C VAL A 191 -6.65 5.68 16.68
N ASP A 192 -6.03 6.65 17.34
CA ASP A 192 -6.71 7.84 17.86
C ASP A 192 -7.25 8.73 16.72
N LEU A 193 -6.46 8.89 15.65
CA LEU A 193 -6.83 9.61 14.45
C LEU A 193 -8.00 8.92 13.73
N ALA A 194 -7.92 7.61 13.49
CA ALA A 194 -9.00 6.85 12.87
C ALA A 194 -10.29 6.92 13.69
N THR A 195 -10.20 6.78 15.02
CA THR A 195 -11.35 6.88 15.93
C THR A 195 -11.99 8.26 15.86
N SER A 196 -11.18 9.32 15.83
CA SER A 196 -11.66 10.70 15.74
C SER A 196 -12.32 10.98 14.39
N LEU A 197 -11.71 10.51 13.29
CA LEU A 197 -12.23 10.73 11.93
C LEU A 197 -13.50 9.95 11.65
N ALA A 198 -13.65 8.75 12.20
CA ALA A 198 -14.86 7.93 12.06
C ALA A 198 -16.13 8.63 12.60
N GLN A 199 -15.97 9.62 13.49
CA GLN A 199 -17.06 10.39 14.09
C GLN A 199 -17.36 11.69 13.34
N VAL A 200 -16.56 12.05 12.33
CA VAL A 200 -16.75 13.29 11.58
C VAL A 200 -17.91 13.09 10.59
N ASP A 201 -18.91 13.96 10.69
CA ASP A 201 -19.98 14.04 9.69
C ASP A 201 -19.47 14.82 8.45
N PRO A 202 -19.34 14.19 7.27
CA PRO A 202 -18.86 14.86 6.07
C PRO A 202 -19.79 16.00 5.61
N ALA A 203 -21.07 15.98 5.99
CA ALA A 203 -22.06 16.97 5.57
C ALA A 203 -22.04 18.25 6.43
N GLN A 204 -21.32 18.27 7.55
CA GLN A 204 -21.32 19.40 8.49
C GLN A 204 -20.11 20.32 8.31
N GLY A 205 -20.35 21.58 7.92
CA GLY A 205 -19.34 22.64 7.92
C GLY A 205 -18.08 22.26 7.13
N THR A 206 -16.94 22.18 7.83
CA THR A 206 -15.64 21.76 7.28
C THR A 206 -15.38 20.25 7.38
N GLY A 207 -16.41 19.43 7.61
CA GLY A 207 -16.31 17.98 7.82
C GLY A 207 -15.61 17.24 6.68
N GLY A 208 -15.96 17.54 5.43
CA GLY A 208 -15.27 16.98 4.26
C GLY A 208 -13.77 17.29 4.21
N GLU A 209 -13.38 18.54 4.49
CA GLU A 209 -11.96 18.95 4.53
C GLU A 209 -11.21 18.23 5.67
N LYS A 210 -11.84 18.11 6.85
CA LYS A 210 -11.26 17.38 7.98
C LYS A 210 -11.03 15.91 7.66
N ILE A 211 -11.96 15.26 6.95
CA ILE A 211 -11.80 13.86 6.52
C ILE A 211 -10.65 13.74 5.52
N GLN A 212 -10.57 14.63 4.52
CA GLN A 212 -9.48 14.59 3.54
C GLN A 212 -8.11 14.78 4.18
N VAL A 213 -7.96 15.81 5.03
CA VAL A 213 -6.71 16.05 5.76
C VAL A 213 -6.40 14.89 6.71
N GLY A 214 -7.41 14.36 7.37
CA GLY A 214 -7.28 13.22 8.27
C GLY A 214 -6.78 11.96 7.57
N ILE A 215 -7.33 11.61 6.41
CA ILE A 215 -6.88 10.45 5.63
C ILE A 215 -5.43 10.64 5.16
N ALA A 216 -5.05 11.84 4.71
CA ALA A 216 -3.67 12.13 4.35
C ALA A 216 -2.70 11.97 5.54
N LEU A 217 -3.12 12.43 6.73
CA LEU A 217 -2.35 12.24 7.97
C LEU A 217 -2.26 10.76 8.36
N MET A 218 -3.32 9.97 8.18
CA MET A 218 -3.28 8.52 8.40
C MET A 218 -2.24 7.85 7.51
N LYS A 219 -2.17 8.20 6.22
CA LYS A 219 -1.12 7.68 5.31
C LYS A 219 0.27 8.04 5.82
N GLN A 220 0.48 9.30 6.20
CA GLN A 220 1.78 9.76 6.69
C GLN A 220 2.21 9.03 7.98
N GLU A 221 1.34 8.94 8.98
CA GLU A 221 1.64 8.24 10.23
C GLU A 221 1.87 6.74 9.99
N PHE A 222 1.16 6.14 9.05
CA PHE A 222 1.37 4.74 8.66
C PHE A 222 2.73 4.52 7.98
N SER A 223 3.15 5.41 7.07
CA SER A 223 4.49 5.37 6.49
C SER A 223 5.59 5.51 7.55
N VAL A 224 5.38 6.37 8.56
CA VAL A 224 6.31 6.50 9.71
C VAL A 224 6.35 5.21 10.52
N PHE A 225 5.18 4.64 10.85
CA PHE A 225 5.07 3.37 11.55
C PHE A 225 5.86 2.26 10.83
N LEU A 226 5.65 2.11 9.52
CA LEU A 226 6.31 1.09 8.71
C LEU A 226 7.83 1.24 8.71
N ARG A 227 8.32 2.48 8.58
CA ARG A 227 9.77 2.76 8.62
C ARG A 227 10.40 2.34 9.94
N VAL A 228 9.77 2.67 11.07
CA VAL A 228 10.29 2.31 12.38
C VAL A 228 10.23 0.79 12.60
N LEU A 229 9.14 0.16 12.16
CA LEU A 229 8.99 -1.29 12.22
C LEU A 229 10.06 -2.02 11.40
N ALA A 230 10.30 -1.59 10.15
CA ALA A 230 11.32 -2.16 9.28
C ALA A 230 12.72 -2.05 9.88
N ALA A 231 13.08 -0.87 10.43
CA ALA A 231 14.36 -0.64 11.09
C ALA A 231 14.57 -1.57 12.30
N HIS A 232 13.52 -1.75 13.12
CA HIS A 232 13.59 -2.62 14.28
C HIS A 232 13.74 -4.10 13.91
N LEU A 233 13.03 -4.55 12.86
CA LEU A 233 13.16 -5.92 12.37
C LEU A 233 14.56 -6.19 11.82
N ALA A 234 15.17 -5.22 11.13
CA ALA A 234 16.54 -5.33 10.64
C ALA A 234 17.55 -5.45 11.81
N SER A 235 17.44 -4.61 12.84
CA SER A 235 18.37 -4.68 13.99
C SER A 235 18.30 -5.99 14.76
N ASN A 236 17.13 -6.62 14.83
CA ASN A 236 16.97 -7.91 15.50
C ASN A 236 17.51 -9.10 14.70
N GLN A 237 17.67 -8.94 13.38
CA GLN A 237 18.29 -9.96 12.54
C GLN A 237 19.82 -9.96 12.64
N GLU A 238 20.44 -8.78 12.82
CA GLU A 238 21.90 -8.64 12.99
C GLU A 238 22.39 -9.15 14.36
N ALA A 239 21.51 -9.21 15.36
CA ALA A 239 21.82 -9.68 16.71
C ALA A 239 21.74 -11.22 16.87
N ARG A 240 21.40 -11.97 15.80
CA ARG A 240 21.26 -13.43 15.78
C ARG A 240 22.36 -14.07 14.95
#